data_AF-A0A973TAM0-F1
#
_entry.id   AF-A0A973TAM0-F1
#
_cell.length_a   1.000
_cell.length_b   1.000
_cell.length_c   1.000
_cell.angle_alpha   90.00
_cell.angle_beta   90.00
_cell.angle_gamma   90.00
#
_symmetry.space_group_name_H-M   'P 1'
#
loop_
_entity.id
_entity.type
_entity.pdbx_description
1 polymer ?
#
loop_
_entity_poly.entity_id
_entity_poly.type
_entity_poly.pdbx_seq_one_letter_code
_entity_poly.pdbx_strand_id
1 'polypeptide(L)'
;MLRVRPVHYTSRTDAWKDLLTALGMVRTEDDGGRQVFDSASGRLVLHAEPAGSGQDGRTVLSMEVGDVAEFARRTNLSAKEDATPDGDTAPAELVSGGDGEACRISAPDGFSFVADKADHFAQCADADPALAVVGVWYTADPDGAARTLLHVGARPRPVP
;
A
#
# COMPACT_ATOMS: atom_id res chain seq x y z
N MET A 1 -5.65 -9.93 6.56
CA MET A 1 -4.25 -9.89 6.11
C MET A 1 -3.96 -8.48 5.64
N LEU A 2 -2.81 -7.92 6.00
CA LEU A 2 -2.34 -6.59 5.57
C LEU A 2 -1.02 -6.81 4.83
N ARG A 3 -0.93 -6.36 3.58
CA ARG A 3 0.29 -6.49 2.76
C ARG A 3 0.61 -5.17 2.08
N VAL A 4 1.87 -4.78 2.09
CA VAL A 4 2.32 -3.58 1.39
C VAL A 4 2.26 -3.80 -0.13
N ARG A 5 1.67 -2.84 -0.83
CA ARG A 5 1.60 -2.82 -2.29
C ARG A 5 1.61 -1.40 -2.82
N PRO A 6 2.76 -0.69 -2.80
CA PRO A 6 2.88 0.62 -3.43
C PRO A 6 2.53 0.58 -4.92
N VAL A 7 2.12 1.73 -5.46
CA VAL A 7 1.95 1.95 -6.89
C VAL A 7 3.08 2.85 -7.39
N HIS A 8 3.86 2.36 -8.35
CA HIS A 8 4.82 3.15 -9.11
C HIS A 8 4.23 3.53 -10.47
N TYR A 9 4.10 4.83 -10.72
CA TYR A 9 3.63 5.39 -11.97
C TYR A 9 4.82 5.68 -12.88
N THR A 10 4.79 5.23 -14.13
CA THR A 10 5.89 5.50 -15.05
C THR A 10 5.53 5.42 -16.53
N SER A 11 6.21 6.25 -17.33
CA SER A 11 6.25 6.15 -18.79
C SER A 11 7.22 5.10 -19.32
N ARG A 12 8.12 4.59 -18.47
CA ARG A 12 9.19 3.65 -18.82
C ARG A 12 8.89 2.25 -18.31
N THR A 13 7.69 1.75 -18.61
CA THR A 13 7.19 0.49 -18.04
C THR A 13 8.11 -0.68 -18.34
N ASP A 14 8.61 -0.83 -19.56
CA ASP A 14 9.48 -1.95 -19.92
C ASP A 14 10.80 -1.97 -19.14
N ALA A 15 11.45 -0.82 -18.97
CA ALA A 15 12.68 -0.72 -18.17
C ALA A 15 12.44 -1.09 -16.69
N TRP A 16 11.27 -0.73 -16.15
CA TRP A 16 10.89 -1.13 -14.80
C TRP A 16 10.57 -2.62 -14.70
N LYS A 17 9.90 -3.22 -15.69
CA LYS A 17 9.68 -4.67 -15.72
C LYS A 17 11.02 -5.42 -15.67
N ASP A 18 11.96 -5.02 -16.52
CA ASP A 18 13.30 -5.63 -16.58
C ASP A 18 14.01 -5.52 -15.22
N LEU A 19 13.96 -4.35 -14.59
CA LEU A 19 14.55 -4.13 -13.27
C LEU A 19 13.90 -5.02 -12.19
N LEU A 20 12.57 -5.02 -12.09
CA LEU A 20 11.85 -5.75 -11.05
C LEU A 20 12.04 -7.26 -11.20
N THR A 21 12.03 -7.77 -12.43
CA THR A 21 12.34 -9.17 -12.72
C THR A 21 13.80 -9.50 -12.41
N ALA A 22 14.76 -8.62 -12.75
CA ALA A 22 16.17 -8.82 -12.40
C ALA A 22 16.42 -8.83 -10.89
N LEU A 23 15.61 -8.10 -10.11
CA LEU A 23 15.64 -8.13 -8.64
C LEU A 23 15.02 -9.41 -8.05
N GLY A 24 14.37 -10.26 -8.86
CA GLY A 24 13.73 -11.49 -8.41
C GLY A 24 12.23 -11.35 -8.08
N MET A 25 11.58 -10.26 -8.48
CA MET A 25 10.12 -10.16 -8.40
C MET A 25 9.46 -10.88 -9.57
N VAL A 26 8.30 -11.48 -9.31
CA VAL A 26 7.52 -12.20 -10.32
C VAL A 26 6.28 -11.41 -10.68
N ARG A 27 6.04 -11.22 -11.98
CA ARG A 27 4.79 -10.61 -12.45
C ARG A 27 3.63 -11.59 -12.29
N THR A 28 2.63 -11.22 -11.50
CA THR A 28 1.45 -12.05 -11.22
C THR A 28 0.21 -11.60 -11.99
N GLU A 29 0.14 -10.33 -12.38
CA GLU A 29 -1.00 -9.75 -13.08
C GLU A 29 -0.53 -8.76 -14.17
N ASP A 30 -1.28 -8.70 -15.27
CA ASP A 30 -1.08 -7.75 -16.37
C ASP A 30 -2.43 -7.47 -17.05
N ASP A 31 -2.95 -6.25 -16.89
CA ASP A 31 -4.21 -5.80 -17.51
C ASP A 31 -3.99 -4.80 -18.66
N GLY A 32 -2.75 -4.64 -19.13
CA GLY A 32 -2.38 -3.75 -20.22
C GLY A 32 -2.08 -2.30 -19.81
N GLY A 33 -2.58 -1.83 -18.66
CA GLY A 33 -2.24 -0.51 -18.09
C GLY A 33 -1.55 -0.59 -16.73
N ARG A 34 -1.77 -1.69 -16.02
CA ARG A 34 -1.32 -1.98 -14.67
C ARG A 34 -0.76 -3.39 -14.63
N GLN A 35 0.40 -3.52 -13.99
CA GLN A 35 1.07 -4.80 -13.78
C GLN A 35 1.40 -4.96 -12.31
N VAL A 36 1.27 -6.17 -11.79
CA VAL A 36 1.58 -6.46 -10.38
C VAL A 36 2.76 -7.40 -10.29
N PHE A 37 3.76 -7.01 -9.50
CA PHE A 37 4.97 -7.77 -9.22
C PHE A 37 4.98 -8.20 -7.75
N ASP A 38 5.30 -9.46 -7.49
CA ASP A 38 5.29 -10.08 -6.16
C ASP A 38 6.72 -10.45 -5.73
N SER A 39 7.08 -10.15 -4.47
CA SER A 39 8.38 -10.46 -3.82
C SER A 39 8.25 -11.44 -2.65
N ALA A 40 7.13 -12.19 -2.57
CA ALA A 40 6.61 -12.94 -1.43
C ALA A 40 6.30 -12.11 -0.17
N SER A 41 7.14 -11.14 0.20
CA SER A 41 6.98 -10.26 1.36
C SER A 41 6.05 -9.08 1.11
N GLY A 42 5.94 -8.62 -0.14
CA GLY A 42 5.08 -7.52 -0.58
C GLY A 42 4.86 -7.54 -2.09
N ARG A 43 4.07 -6.60 -2.59
CA ARG A 43 3.84 -6.41 -4.03
C ARG A 43 4.20 -5.01 -4.47
N LEU A 44 4.38 -4.81 -5.77
CA LEU A 44 4.51 -3.50 -6.39
C LEU A 44 3.58 -3.46 -7.60
N VAL A 45 2.73 -2.44 -7.67
CA VAL A 45 1.99 -2.15 -8.89
C VAL A 45 2.83 -1.24 -9.75
N LEU A 46 3.02 -1.60 -11.00
CA LEU A 46 3.56 -0.74 -12.04
C LEU A 46 2.39 -0.22 -12.89
N HIS A 47 2.14 1.07 -12.83
CA HIS A 47 1.07 1.74 -13.57
C HIS A 47 1.67 2.57 -14.71
N ALA A 48 1.21 2.34 -15.94
CA ALA A 48 1.64 3.11 -17.10
C ALA A 48 1.12 4.54 -17.01
N GLU A 49 1.98 5.51 -17.28
CA GLU A 49 1.66 6.93 -17.20
C GLU A 49 2.37 7.70 -18.34
N PRO A 50 1.74 8.68 -19.01
CA PRO A 50 2.40 9.43 -20.07
C PRO A 50 3.66 10.15 -19.60
N ALA A 51 4.67 10.20 -20.48
CA ALA A 51 5.92 10.90 -20.19
C ALA A 51 5.67 12.39 -19.90
N GLY A 52 6.24 12.88 -18.80
CA GLY A 52 6.10 14.27 -18.37
C GLY A 52 4.77 14.62 -17.69
N SER A 53 3.90 13.63 -17.43
CA SER A 53 2.78 13.85 -16.53
C SER A 53 3.28 14.10 -15.10
N GLY A 54 2.45 14.74 -14.27
CA GLY A 54 2.79 15.01 -12.88
C GLY A 54 3.01 13.76 -12.03
N GLN A 55 2.61 12.58 -12.52
CA GLN A 55 2.73 11.31 -11.82
C GLN A 55 3.89 10.44 -12.34
N ASP A 56 4.45 10.72 -13.52
CA ASP A 56 5.55 9.92 -14.07
C ASP A 56 6.78 9.92 -13.14
N GLY A 57 7.21 8.71 -12.75
CA GLY A 57 8.31 8.48 -11.82
C GLY A 57 7.93 8.57 -10.35
N ARG A 58 6.65 8.72 -9.99
CA ARG A 58 6.20 8.77 -8.60
C ARG A 58 5.79 7.40 -8.07
N THR A 59 6.11 7.16 -6.80
CA THR A 59 5.61 6.01 -6.04
C THR A 59 4.68 6.50 -4.95
N VAL A 60 3.49 5.91 -4.86
CA VAL A 60 2.49 6.18 -3.83
C VAL A 60 2.41 4.98 -2.89
N LEU A 61 2.33 5.25 -1.58
CA LEU A 61 2.09 4.21 -0.59
C LEU A 61 0.67 3.66 -0.77
N SER A 62 0.56 2.34 -0.79
CA SER A 62 -0.71 1.63 -0.78
C SER A 62 -0.51 0.22 -0.23
N MET A 63 -1.62 -0.41 0.10
CA MET A 63 -1.65 -1.74 0.70
C MET A 63 -2.82 -2.54 0.16
N GLU A 64 -2.75 -3.84 0.39
CA GLU A 64 -3.83 -4.77 0.09
C GLU A 64 -4.35 -5.39 1.38
N VAL A 65 -5.67 -5.51 1.46
CA VAL A 65 -6.41 -6.08 2.57
C VAL A 65 -7.43 -7.10 2.07
N GLY A 66 -7.80 -8.05 2.92
CA GLY A 66 -8.70 -9.11 2.48
C GLY A 66 -10.18 -8.73 2.49
N ASP A 67 -10.59 -7.93 3.46
CA ASP A 67 -11.94 -7.39 3.58
C ASP A 67 -11.81 -5.91 3.94
N VAL A 68 -12.21 -5.06 3.00
CA VAL A 68 -12.05 -3.60 3.07
C VAL A 68 -12.95 -3.01 4.15
N ALA A 69 -14.19 -3.50 4.27
CA ALA A 69 -15.16 -3.04 5.26
C ALA A 69 -14.74 -3.42 6.68
N GLU A 70 -14.31 -4.68 6.88
CA GLU A 70 -13.78 -5.15 8.16
C GLU A 70 -12.50 -4.40 8.55
N PHE A 71 -11.62 -4.16 7.57
CA PHE A 71 -10.39 -3.39 7.78
C PHE A 71 -10.68 -1.96 8.22
N ALA A 72 -11.59 -1.25 7.55
CA ALA A 72 -11.99 0.10 7.93
C ALA A 72 -12.59 0.12 9.35
N ARG A 73 -13.49 -0.83 9.66
CA ARG A 73 -14.11 -0.94 10.99
C ARG A 73 -13.06 -1.13 12.09
N ARG A 74 -12.11 -2.05 11.91
CA ARG A 74 -11.06 -2.32 12.91
C ARG A 74 -10.10 -1.15 13.07
N THR A 75 -9.74 -0.50 11.98
CA THR A 75 -8.86 0.68 12.00
C THR A 75 -9.50 1.81 12.81
N ASN A 76 -10.78 2.10 12.56
CA ASN A 76 -11.52 3.11 13.30
C ASN A 76 -11.77 2.72 14.77
N LEU A 77 -11.99 1.43 15.05
CA LEU A 77 -12.12 0.95 16.43
C LEU A 77 -10.81 1.16 17.21
N SER A 78 -9.67 0.77 16.62
CA SER A 78 -8.36 0.97 17.24
C SER A 78 -8.05 2.44 17.48
N ALA A 79 -8.36 3.31 16.51
CA ALA A 79 -8.16 4.75 16.67
C ALA A 79 -9.02 5.34 17.81
N LYS A 80 -10.28 4.89 17.94
CA LYS A 80 -11.17 5.31 19.02
C LYS A 80 -10.72 4.86 20.40
N GLU A 81 -10.16 3.68 20.53
CA GLU A 81 -9.61 3.18 21.81
C GLU A 81 -8.41 4.01 22.29
N ASP A 82 -7.66 4.59 21.36
CA ASP A 82 -6.50 5.45 21.62
C ASP A 82 -6.85 6.95 21.70
N ALA A 83 -8.10 7.32 21.38
CA ALA A 83 -8.56 8.70 21.30
C ALA A 83 -8.80 9.33 22.67
N THR A 84 -8.47 10.62 22.78
CA THR A 84 -8.92 11.46 23.89
C THR A 84 -10.41 11.81 23.74
N PRO A 85 -11.12 12.13 24.83
CA PRO A 85 -12.58 12.36 24.83
C PRO A 85 -13.13 13.37 23.81
N ASP A 86 -12.31 14.31 23.35
CA ASP A 86 -12.69 15.38 22.41
C ASP A 86 -12.21 15.17 20.97
N GLY A 87 -11.58 14.03 20.64
CA GLY A 87 -11.03 13.75 19.32
C GLY A 87 -11.93 12.86 18.47
N ASP A 88 -12.44 13.37 17.35
CA ASP A 88 -13.08 12.54 16.32
C ASP A 88 -11.99 11.93 15.44
N THR A 89 -11.65 10.66 15.69
CA THR A 89 -10.55 9.96 15.01
C THR A 89 -11.10 8.76 14.24
N ALA A 90 -11.82 9.03 13.16
CA ALA A 90 -12.16 8.02 12.15
C ALA A 90 -11.19 8.15 10.96
N PRO A 91 -9.94 7.62 11.05
CA PRO A 91 -8.95 7.77 9.98
C PRO A 91 -9.30 6.95 8.73
N ALA A 92 -10.17 5.94 8.84
CA ALA A 92 -10.48 5.01 7.76
C ALA A 92 -11.86 5.26 7.16
N GLU A 93 -11.90 5.52 5.86
CA GLU A 93 -13.12 5.79 5.09
C GLU A 93 -13.23 4.79 3.94
N LEU A 94 -14.42 4.22 3.75
CA LEU A 94 -14.71 3.42 2.56
C LEU A 94 -14.90 4.34 1.37
N VAL A 95 -14.15 4.07 0.30
CA VAL A 95 -14.22 4.81 -0.95
C VAL A 95 -14.46 3.83 -2.10
N SER A 96 -15.24 4.26 -3.08
CA SER A 96 -15.41 3.52 -4.33
C SER A 96 -14.57 4.20 -5.42
N GLY A 97 -13.64 3.47 -6.01
CA GLY A 97 -12.82 3.91 -7.13
C GLY A 97 -13.08 3.10 -8.40
N GLY A 98 -12.38 3.45 -9.49
CA GLY A 98 -12.44 2.71 -10.76
C GLY A 98 -12.01 1.23 -10.63
N ASP A 99 -11.23 0.91 -9.62
CA ASP A 99 -10.69 -0.44 -9.34
C ASP A 99 -11.53 -1.23 -8.32
N GLY A 100 -12.66 -0.69 -7.83
CA GLY A 100 -13.54 -1.34 -6.85
C GLY A 100 -13.63 -0.62 -5.50
N GLU A 101 -14.08 -1.36 -4.48
CA GLU A 101 -14.09 -0.87 -3.09
C GLU A 101 -12.66 -0.83 -2.54
N ALA A 102 -12.32 0.31 -1.93
CA ALA A 102 -11.08 0.51 -1.22
C ALA A 102 -11.33 1.26 0.08
N CYS A 103 -10.31 1.31 0.93
CA CYS A 103 -10.34 2.09 2.16
C CYS A 103 -9.24 3.15 2.10
N ARG A 104 -9.64 4.42 2.16
CA ARG A 104 -8.73 5.55 2.30
C ARG A 104 -8.40 5.73 3.77
N ILE A 105 -7.11 5.82 4.06
CA ILE A 105 -6.58 6.12 5.39
C ILE A 105 -6.03 7.53 5.38
N SER A 106 -6.50 8.35 6.31
CA SER A 106 -6.04 9.73 6.51
C SER A 106 -5.31 9.85 7.83
N ALA A 107 -4.11 10.41 7.77
CA ALA A 107 -3.29 10.69 8.93
C ALA A 107 -3.43 12.15 9.39
N PRO A 108 -3.12 12.47 10.66
CA PRO A 108 -3.21 13.83 11.18
C PRO A 108 -2.30 14.85 10.49
N ASP A 109 -1.20 14.40 9.89
CA ASP A 109 -0.27 15.24 9.12
C ASP A 109 -0.76 15.57 7.70
N GLY A 110 -1.98 15.14 7.34
CA GLY A 110 -2.59 15.32 6.03
C GLY A 110 -2.17 14.29 4.99
N PHE A 111 -1.25 13.37 5.31
CA PHE A 111 -0.92 12.27 4.42
C PHE A 111 -2.10 11.29 4.32
N SER A 112 -2.30 10.73 3.13
CA SER A 112 -3.27 9.67 2.94
C SER A 112 -2.77 8.60 1.97
N PHE A 113 -3.25 7.38 2.19
CA PHE A 113 -2.96 6.22 1.36
C PHE A 113 -4.18 5.31 1.28
N VAL A 114 -4.15 4.36 0.34
CA VAL A 114 -5.28 3.47 0.06
C VAL A 114 -4.94 2.02 0.41
N ALA A 115 -5.94 1.33 0.96
CA ALA A 115 -5.99 -0.11 1.13
C ALA A 115 -7.02 -0.70 0.17
N ASP A 116 -6.55 -1.40 -0.86
CA ASP A 116 -7.40 -2.07 -1.84
C ASP A 116 -7.73 -3.48 -1.40
N LYS A 117 -8.82 -4.04 -1.94
CA LYS A 117 -9.09 -5.47 -1.81
C LYS A 117 -8.02 -6.27 -2.55
N ALA A 118 -7.43 -7.26 -1.90
CA ALA A 118 -6.54 -8.22 -2.55
C ALA A 118 -7.36 -9.17 -3.44
N ASP A 119 -6.93 -9.36 -4.68
CA ASP A 119 -7.52 -10.36 -5.58
C ASP A 119 -7.11 -11.78 -5.19
N HIS A 120 -5.89 -11.94 -4.67
CA HIS A 120 -5.42 -13.21 -4.11
C HIS A 120 -4.36 -13.01 -3.02
N PHE A 121 -4.34 -13.91 -2.04
CA PHE A 121 -3.40 -13.88 -0.91
C PHE A 121 -2.18 -14.78 -1.09
N ALA A 122 -2.19 -15.65 -2.09
CA ALA A 122 -1.09 -16.57 -2.34
C ALA A 122 0.18 -15.78 -2.67
N GLN A 123 1.26 -16.08 -1.93
CA GLN A 123 2.60 -15.65 -2.28
C GLN A 123 3.05 -16.40 -3.53
N CYS A 124 3.78 -15.71 -4.41
CA CYS A 124 4.40 -16.39 -5.54
C CYS A 124 5.58 -17.23 -5.04
N ALA A 125 5.53 -18.56 -5.24
CA ALA A 125 6.59 -19.46 -4.81
C ALA A 125 7.92 -19.23 -5.55
N ASP A 126 7.85 -18.62 -6.74
CA ASP A 126 9.00 -18.33 -7.59
C ASP A 126 9.65 -16.96 -7.28
N ALA A 127 9.04 -16.16 -6.38
CA ALA A 127 9.60 -14.87 -5.97
C ALA A 127 10.72 -15.06 -4.93
N ASP A 128 11.77 -14.24 -5.01
CA ASP A 128 12.88 -14.30 -4.05
C ASP A 128 12.40 -13.88 -2.64
N PRO A 129 12.41 -14.79 -1.64
CA PRO A 129 11.93 -14.48 -0.29
C PRO A 129 12.86 -13.55 0.49
N ALA A 130 14.10 -13.33 0.03
CA ALA A 130 15.02 -12.38 0.62
C ALA A 130 14.67 -10.93 0.25
N LEU A 131 13.88 -10.71 -0.80
CA LEU A 131 13.49 -9.39 -1.25
C LEU A 131 12.34 -8.83 -0.41
N ALA A 132 12.52 -7.60 0.09
CA ALA A 132 11.50 -6.86 0.82
C ALA A 132 10.97 -5.69 -0.02
N VAL A 133 9.65 -5.61 -0.19
CA VAL A 133 9.02 -4.36 -0.63
C VAL A 133 8.73 -3.49 0.58
N VAL A 134 9.10 -2.21 0.49
CA VAL A 134 8.88 -1.21 1.54
C VAL A 134 8.21 0.01 0.93
N GLY A 135 7.10 0.44 1.53
CA GLY A 135 6.51 1.74 1.27
C GLY A 135 7.05 2.76 2.27
N VAL A 136 7.43 3.94 1.79
CA VAL A 136 8.05 4.98 2.62
C VAL A 136 7.09 6.16 2.75
N TRP A 137 6.82 6.57 3.98
CA TRP A 137 6.07 7.78 4.31
C TRP A 137 7.02 8.78 4.95
N TYR A 138 7.20 9.92 4.29
CA TYR A 138 7.97 11.06 4.82
C TYR A 138 7.02 11.99 5.58
N THR A 139 7.32 12.25 6.85
CA THR A 139 6.51 13.09 7.72
C THR A 139 7.38 13.89 8.69
N ALA A 140 6.85 15.02 9.14
CA ALA A 140 7.42 15.80 10.24
C ALA A 140 6.95 15.28 11.62
N ASP A 141 5.93 14.42 11.68
CA ASP A 141 5.39 13.81 12.89
C ASP A 141 5.49 12.27 12.82
N PRO A 142 6.69 11.71 13.07
CA PRO A 142 6.90 10.26 12.99
C PRO A 142 6.09 9.48 14.04
N ASP A 143 5.79 10.08 15.20
CA ASP A 143 5.00 9.43 16.24
C ASP A 143 3.53 9.31 15.83
N GLY A 144 2.96 10.38 15.26
CA GLY A 144 1.63 10.35 14.66
C GLY A 144 1.52 9.32 13.53
N ALA A 145 2.50 9.29 12.64
CA ALA A 145 2.54 8.29 11.55
C ALA A 145 2.65 6.85 12.07
N ALA A 146 3.50 6.61 13.07
CA ALA A 146 3.62 5.30 13.71
C ALA A 146 2.30 4.85 14.35
N ARG A 147 1.57 5.76 15.02
CA ARG A 147 0.24 5.47 15.56
C ARG A 147 -0.78 5.13 14.46
N THR A 148 -0.81 5.89 13.36
CA THR A 148 -1.65 5.55 12.21
C THR A 148 -1.33 4.15 11.67
N LEU A 149 -0.05 3.80 11.54
CA LEU A 149 0.37 2.46 11.12
C LEU A 149 -0.05 1.37 12.12
N LEU A 150 -0.02 1.63 13.42
CA LEU A 150 -0.53 0.71 14.44
C LEU A 150 -2.05 0.51 14.31
N HIS A 151 -2.82 1.58 14.08
CA HIS A 151 -4.27 1.49 13.91
C HIS A 151 -4.70 0.64 12.71
N VAL A 152 -3.96 0.71 11.60
CA VAL A 152 -4.21 -0.18 10.44
C VAL A 152 -3.75 -1.63 10.68
N GLY A 153 -3.19 -1.93 11.85
CA GLY A 153 -2.73 -3.27 12.24
C GLY A 153 -1.32 -3.62 11.75
N ALA A 154 -0.53 -2.64 11.31
CA ALA A 154 0.89 -2.85 11.09
C ALA A 154 1.59 -3.10 12.43
N ARG A 155 2.72 -3.79 12.38
CA ARG A 155 3.52 -4.09 13.56
C ARG A 155 4.92 -3.49 13.39
N PRO A 156 5.49 -2.89 14.44
CA PRO A 156 6.90 -2.53 14.44
C PRO A 156 7.72 -3.76 14.09
N ARG A 157 8.57 -3.63 13.07
CA ARG A 157 9.55 -4.67 12.77
C ARG A 157 10.74 -4.42 13.68
N PRO A 158 11.06 -5.33 14.63
CA PRO A 158 12.30 -5.21 15.37
C PRO A 158 13.45 -5.22 14.36
N VAL A 159 14.31 -4.21 14.42
CA VAL A 159 15.58 -4.25 13.68
C VAL A 159 16.41 -5.40 14.29
N PRO A 160 17.07 -6.24 13.49
CA PRO A 160 18.09 -7.16 13.99
C PRO A 160 19.20 -6.43 14.75
#